data_AF-A0A093ZPJ9-F1
#
_entry.id   AF-A0A093ZPJ9-F1
#
_cell.length_a   1.000
_cell.length_b   1.000
_cell.length_c   1.000
_cell.angle_alpha   90.00
_cell.angle_beta   90.00
_cell.angle_gamma   90.00
#
_symmetry.space_group_name_H-M   'P 1'
#
loop_
_entity.id
_entity.type
_entity.pdbx_description
1 polymer ?
#
loop_
_entity_poly.entity_id
_entity_poly.type
_entity_poly.pdbx_seq_one_letter_code
_entity_poly.pdbx_strand_id
1 'polypeptide(L)'
;MEEYTYSPLPTPTSIRLLHIGKRDDESGLFHCSIKTVDLEDAPWYYAFSYTWGNPHAEGRKTHAFTKDYHALQPEYAQDAKKPILCNGKLLHINRNLYDAFTDVPKDAWTKFINKKNARGFTRLHIYTLAGIPGSIEKLRQLLHSGIDLDATDNIGATAINWAARMGNFEIVKVLVDAGAQIGIPNDDGKTALDYARELKHAEIIEYLEKTTTELQEPPPLEPAETWAWVDQICINQEDLDERCAQVGLMNQIYSKSEYTLIWLGRSDTYTTTAITTISKLAPTMERFVKSSIRPYSDSTSEADYLAAGIPYISLREWESLATLFQRQYFRRLWIIQENVLSNIIIAYCGAIEIPWRDFCVAAQLLELRQLEMGERVSAKYVPLEQAARCIEDSVVQLCNWKERWQEGEKAARPRELSEENLIFDTWHFQATDPRDKIYGIHGLLNLGRSSGMATTTAAVEWKPDYSKSVDQVYAEATKRIITHAHELRILSAVIDRSSFLIP
;
A
#
# COMPACT_ATOMS: atom_id res chain seq x y z
N MET A 1 -26.52 23.61 8.96
CA MET A 1 -26.29 22.24 9.45
C MET A 1 -25.34 22.33 10.62
N GLU A 2 -25.47 21.46 11.62
CA GLU A 2 -24.54 21.42 12.75
C GLU A 2 -23.17 20.90 12.26
N GLU A 3 -22.07 21.49 12.74
CA GLU A 3 -20.72 21.00 12.45
C GLU A 3 -20.44 19.70 13.23
N TYR A 4 -19.67 18.79 12.63
CA TYR A 4 -19.26 17.55 13.27
C TYR A 4 -18.33 17.84 14.45
N THR A 5 -18.55 17.16 15.58
CA THR A 5 -17.71 17.28 16.78
C THR A 5 -17.20 15.92 17.18
N TYR A 6 -15.90 15.82 17.42
CA TYR A 6 -15.24 14.60 17.85
C TYR A 6 -15.59 14.26 19.30
N SER A 7 -15.96 13.01 19.55
CA SER A 7 -16.07 12.47 20.91
C SER A 7 -14.73 11.87 21.34
N PRO A 8 -14.29 12.03 22.61
CA PRO A 8 -13.03 11.46 23.08
C PRO A 8 -12.90 9.96 22.81
N LEU A 9 -11.69 9.50 22.54
CA LEU A 9 -11.40 8.08 22.37
C LEU A 9 -11.43 7.36 23.74
N PRO A 10 -12.10 6.21 23.87
CA PRO A 10 -12.33 5.57 25.16
C PRO A 10 -11.08 4.86 25.72
N THR A 11 -10.18 4.40 24.86
CA THR A 11 -8.93 3.71 25.26
C THR A 11 -7.72 4.27 24.50
N PRO A 12 -6.49 4.04 24.98
CA PRO A 12 -5.26 4.43 24.27
C PRO A 12 -5.05 3.75 22.92
N THR A 13 -5.72 2.62 22.65
CA THR A 13 -5.65 1.84 21.40
C THR A 13 -6.90 2.01 20.54
N SER A 14 -7.84 2.84 20.96
CA SER A 14 -9.05 3.14 20.20
C SER A 14 -8.73 3.95 18.95
N ILE A 15 -9.39 3.60 17.86
CA ILE A 15 -9.37 4.36 16.60
C ILE A 15 -10.80 4.61 16.11
N ARG A 16 -10.97 5.66 15.31
CA ARG A 16 -12.21 5.84 14.55
C ARG A 16 -12.09 5.19 13.18
N LEU A 17 -13.20 4.66 12.71
CA LEU A 17 -13.34 4.12 11.37
C LEU A 17 -14.49 4.83 10.66
N LEU A 18 -14.30 5.05 9.36
CA LEU A 18 -15.19 5.75 8.45
C LEU A 18 -15.83 4.76 7.49
N HIS A 19 -17.16 4.74 7.45
CA HIS A 19 -17.91 4.16 6.35
C HIS A 19 -18.19 5.27 5.32
N ILE A 20 -17.73 5.06 4.08
CA ILE A 20 -17.89 6.01 2.98
C ILE A 20 -19.13 5.61 2.19
N GLY A 21 -20.24 6.31 2.39
CA GLY A 21 -21.52 5.99 1.76
C GLY A 21 -21.67 6.51 0.34
N LYS A 22 -22.93 6.67 -0.09
CA LYS A 22 -23.24 7.20 -1.43
C LYS A 22 -23.03 8.71 -1.45
N ARG A 23 -22.60 9.18 -2.61
CA ARG A 23 -22.66 10.59 -2.96
C ARG A 23 -24.09 10.88 -3.35
N ASP A 24 -24.71 11.87 -2.72
CA ASP A 24 -26.01 12.35 -3.12
C ASP A 24 -25.88 13.10 -4.45
N ASP A 25 -26.71 12.74 -5.43
CA ASP A 25 -26.66 13.30 -6.77
C ASP A 25 -27.16 14.75 -6.80
N GLU A 26 -28.06 15.12 -5.88
CA GLU A 26 -28.63 16.48 -5.81
C GLU A 26 -27.70 17.46 -5.09
N SER A 27 -27.22 17.11 -3.89
CA SER A 27 -26.32 17.98 -3.12
C SER A 27 -24.84 17.82 -3.49
N GLY A 28 -24.46 16.72 -4.15
CA GLY A 28 -23.07 16.36 -4.42
C GLY A 28 -22.27 15.94 -3.19
N LEU A 29 -22.91 15.78 -2.02
CA LEU A 29 -22.26 15.48 -0.74
C LEU A 29 -22.11 13.98 -0.52
N PHE A 30 -20.98 13.56 0.06
CA PHE A 30 -20.84 12.19 0.55
C PHE A 30 -21.50 12.05 1.92
N HIS A 31 -22.35 11.03 2.06
CA HIS A 31 -22.89 10.62 3.36
C HIS A 31 -21.97 9.57 3.96
N CYS A 32 -21.30 9.93 5.05
CA CYS A 32 -20.36 9.09 5.75
C CYS A 32 -20.84 8.80 7.18
N SER A 33 -20.40 7.67 7.72
CA SER A 33 -20.65 7.30 9.11
C SER A 33 -19.34 7.01 9.82
N ILE A 34 -19.25 7.38 11.10
CA ILE A 34 -18.07 7.10 11.94
C ILE A 34 -18.47 6.23 13.12
N LYS A 35 -17.65 5.22 13.40
CA LYS A 35 -17.68 4.43 14.63
C LYS A 35 -16.30 4.40 15.29
N THR A 36 -16.27 4.14 16.59
CA THR A 36 -15.04 3.91 17.33
C THR A 36 -14.88 2.41 17.61
N VAL A 37 -13.67 1.91 17.45
CA VAL A 37 -13.29 0.50 17.72
C VAL A 37 -11.96 0.48 18.48
N ASP A 38 -11.71 -0.61 19.21
CA ASP A 38 -10.39 -0.85 19.81
C ASP A 38 -9.55 -1.73 18.87
N LEU A 39 -8.28 -1.38 18.64
CA LEU A 39 -7.37 -2.20 17.86
C LEU A 39 -7.06 -3.56 18.51
N GLU A 40 -7.27 -3.71 19.82
CA GLU A 40 -7.09 -4.98 20.53
C GLU A 40 -8.20 -6.00 20.22
N ASP A 41 -9.37 -5.53 19.76
CA ASP A 41 -10.49 -6.39 19.34
C ASP A 41 -10.30 -6.96 17.92
N ALA A 42 -9.17 -6.66 17.27
CA ALA A 42 -8.86 -7.05 15.89
C ALA A 42 -10.01 -6.73 14.89
N PRO A 43 -10.47 -5.47 14.83
CA PRO A 43 -11.58 -5.10 13.95
C PRO A 43 -11.18 -5.23 12.48
N TRP A 44 -12.13 -5.60 11.62
CA TRP A 44 -11.93 -5.58 10.17
C TRP A 44 -12.02 -4.13 9.65
N TYR A 45 -10.96 -3.66 8.99
CA TYR A 45 -10.93 -2.39 8.28
C TYR A 45 -9.79 -2.35 7.26
N TYR A 46 -9.82 -1.36 6.39
CA TYR A 46 -8.72 -1.03 5.50
C TYR A 46 -8.19 0.38 5.76
N ALA A 47 -6.92 0.62 5.53
CA ALA A 47 -6.36 1.96 5.62
C ALA A 47 -6.48 2.67 4.27
N PHE A 48 -6.92 3.92 4.26
CA PHE A 48 -6.96 4.77 3.08
C PHE A 48 -5.80 5.75 3.12
N SER A 49 -4.93 5.66 2.13
CA SER A 49 -3.74 6.48 2.02
C SER A 49 -3.78 7.36 0.77
N TYR A 50 -3.42 8.62 0.93
CA TYR A 50 -3.45 9.64 -0.11
C TYR A 50 -2.54 10.81 0.28
N THR A 51 -2.19 11.66 -0.68
CA THR A 51 -1.32 12.83 -0.45
C THR A 51 -2.12 14.05 -0.07
N TRP A 52 -1.76 14.73 1.01
CA TRP A 52 -2.28 16.06 1.36
C TRP A 52 -1.80 17.15 0.39
N GLY A 53 -2.70 18.01 -0.06
CA GLY A 53 -2.41 19.04 -1.06
C GLY A 53 -2.51 18.52 -2.49
N ASN A 54 -1.79 19.15 -3.41
CA ASN A 54 -1.81 18.82 -4.83
C ASN A 54 -1.11 17.47 -5.09
N PRO A 55 -1.81 16.41 -5.54
CA PRO A 55 -1.21 15.08 -5.68
C PRO A 55 -0.41 14.91 -6.98
N HIS A 56 -0.48 15.87 -7.90
CA HIS A 56 0.09 15.73 -9.24
C HIS A 56 1.62 15.73 -9.25
N ALA A 57 2.18 15.20 -10.33
CA ALA A 57 3.62 15.07 -10.49
C ALA A 57 4.30 16.42 -10.63
N GLU A 58 5.37 16.65 -9.88
CA GLU A 58 6.21 17.83 -10.02
C GLU A 58 7.64 17.40 -10.35
N GLY A 59 8.32 18.11 -11.23
CA GLY A 59 9.71 17.84 -11.61
C GLY A 59 10.43 19.14 -11.91
N ARG A 60 11.45 19.09 -12.77
CA ARG A 60 12.08 20.33 -13.25
C ARG A 60 11.08 21.18 -14.03
N LYS A 61 11.20 22.50 -13.87
CA LYS A 61 10.38 23.53 -14.56
C LYS A 61 10.29 23.38 -16.08
N THR A 62 11.26 22.70 -16.69
CA THR A 62 11.30 22.40 -18.14
C THR A 62 10.29 21.36 -18.59
N HIS A 63 9.81 20.48 -17.69
CA HIS A 63 8.90 19.41 -18.05
C HIS A 63 7.43 19.87 -18.08
N ALA A 64 6.68 19.39 -19.07
CA ALA A 64 5.28 19.77 -19.28
C ALA A 64 4.39 19.47 -18.05
N PHE A 65 4.52 18.28 -17.47
CA PHE A 65 3.73 17.89 -16.29
C PHE A 65 3.96 18.80 -15.05
N THR A 66 5.10 19.49 -14.98
CA THR A 66 5.35 20.46 -13.89
C THR A 66 4.53 21.74 -14.07
N LYS A 67 4.27 22.15 -15.33
CA LYS A 67 3.36 23.26 -15.62
C LYS A 67 1.93 22.89 -15.21
N ASP A 68 1.51 21.67 -15.52
CA ASP A 68 0.19 21.16 -15.14
C ASP A 68 0.03 21.13 -13.61
N TYR A 69 1.06 20.69 -12.88
CA TYR A 69 1.08 20.75 -11.42
C TYR A 69 0.83 22.17 -10.89
N HIS A 70 1.58 23.17 -11.39
CA HIS A 70 1.39 24.56 -10.95
C HIS A 70 0.02 25.13 -11.34
N ALA A 71 -0.51 24.75 -12.51
CA ALA A 71 -1.84 25.16 -12.95
C ALA A 71 -2.96 24.62 -12.04
N LEU A 72 -2.80 23.41 -11.51
CA LEU A 72 -3.76 22.75 -10.61
C LEU A 72 -3.59 23.15 -9.14
N GLN A 73 -2.46 23.78 -8.77
CA GLN A 73 -2.17 24.15 -7.37
C GLN A 73 -3.29 24.93 -6.67
N PRO A 74 -3.96 25.92 -7.32
CA PRO A 74 -5.06 26.64 -6.68
C PRO A 74 -6.27 25.77 -6.31
N GLU A 75 -6.51 24.67 -7.03
CA GLU A 75 -7.63 23.75 -6.72
C GLU A 75 -7.43 23.00 -5.40
N TYR A 76 -6.18 22.82 -4.98
CA TYR A 76 -5.80 22.08 -3.78
C TYR A 76 -5.27 22.99 -2.66
N ALA A 77 -5.61 24.28 -2.71
CA ALA A 77 -5.29 25.23 -1.66
C ALA A 77 -6.00 24.86 -0.33
N GLN A 78 -5.46 25.34 0.80
CA GLN A 78 -5.94 24.98 2.13
C GLN A 78 -7.39 25.43 2.41
N ASP A 79 -7.83 26.48 1.73
CA ASP A 79 -9.18 27.04 1.77
C ASP A 79 -10.14 26.34 0.79
N ALA A 80 -9.64 25.53 -0.16
CA ALA A 80 -10.43 24.78 -1.14
C ALA A 80 -11.09 23.50 -0.56
N LYS A 81 -11.39 23.49 0.74
CA LYS A 81 -12.02 22.35 1.41
C LYS A 81 -13.39 22.03 0.82
N LYS A 82 -13.78 20.75 0.89
CA LYS A 82 -15.05 20.24 0.42
C LYS A 82 -15.92 19.73 1.56
N PRO A 83 -17.22 20.05 1.57
CA PRO A 83 -18.13 19.54 2.58
C PRO A 83 -18.48 18.08 2.34
N ILE A 84 -18.61 17.33 3.43
CA ILE A 84 -19.23 16.00 3.50
C ILE A 84 -20.19 15.96 4.70
N LEU A 85 -21.12 15.01 4.71
CA LEU A 85 -21.99 14.76 5.85
C LEU A 85 -21.47 13.55 6.62
N CYS A 86 -21.05 13.74 7.86
CA CYS A 86 -20.60 12.70 8.75
C CYS A 86 -21.58 12.52 9.91
N ASN A 87 -22.20 11.34 10.04
CA ASN A 87 -23.27 11.09 11.01
C ASN A 87 -24.38 12.18 10.97
N GLY A 88 -24.69 12.69 9.78
CA GLY A 88 -25.68 13.77 9.56
C GLY A 88 -25.20 15.19 9.86
N LYS A 89 -23.95 15.38 10.31
CA LYS A 89 -23.34 16.69 10.59
C LYS A 89 -22.34 17.09 9.51
N LEU A 90 -22.13 18.38 9.32
CA LEU A 90 -21.21 18.90 8.30
C LEU A 90 -19.75 18.69 8.75
N LEU A 91 -18.90 18.22 7.84
CA LEU A 91 -17.46 18.13 8.05
C LEU A 91 -16.74 18.57 6.78
N HIS A 92 -15.69 19.39 6.91
CA HIS A 92 -14.93 19.90 5.78
C HIS A 92 -13.60 19.14 5.63
N ILE A 93 -13.42 18.48 4.49
CA ILE A 93 -12.22 17.71 4.15
C ILE A 93 -11.41 18.41 3.05
N ASN A 94 -10.13 18.07 2.90
CA ASN A 94 -9.33 18.66 1.84
C ASN A 94 -9.80 18.16 0.45
N ARG A 95 -9.61 18.99 -0.57
CA ARG A 95 -10.06 18.70 -1.95
C ARG A 95 -9.59 17.35 -2.47
N ASN A 96 -8.33 17.03 -2.25
CA ASN A 96 -7.68 15.78 -2.64
C ASN A 96 -8.32 14.54 -1.98
N LEU A 97 -8.77 14.59 -0.73
CA LEU A 97 -9.50 13.47 -0.12
C LEU A 97 -10.87 13.29 -0.76
N TYR A 98 -11.55 14.41 -1.03
CA TYR A 98 -12.86 14.39 -1.71
C TYR A 98 -12.75 13.81 -3.13
N ASP A 99 -11.71 14.22 -3.88
CA ASP A 99 -11.44 13.66 -5.20
C ASP A 99 -11.09 12.16 -5.11
N ALA A 100 -10.33 11.74 -4.09
CA ALA A 100 -10.03 10.32 -3.86
C ALA A 100 -11.30 9.49 -3.60
N PHE A 101 -12.25 9.99 -2.80
CA PHE A 101 -13.56 9.32 -2.58
C PHE A 101 -14.39 9.22 -3.86
N THR A 102 -14.20 10.16 -4.79
CA THR A 102 -14.92 10.17 -6.08
C THR A 102 -14.28 9.23 -7.10
N ASP A 103 -12.96 9.21 -7.15
CA ASP A 103 -12.18 8.52 -8.17
C ASP A 103 -12.05 7.02 -7.91
N VAL A 104 -11.88 6.63 -6.64
CA VAL A 104 -11.63 5.22 -6.28
C VAL A 104 -12.90 4.39 -6.47
N PRO A 105 -12.85 3.30 -7.28
CA PRO A 105 -14.00 2.43 -7.47
C PRO A 105 -14.45 1.78 -6.15
N LYS A 106 -15.77 1.76 -5.89
CA LYS A 106 -16.34 1.17 -4.68
C LYS A 106 -16.13 -0.34 -4.59
N ASP A 107 -15.98 -1.00 -5.73
CA ASP A 107 -15.72 -2.43 -5.87
C ASP A 107 -14.21 -2.74 -5.94
N ALA A 108 -13.31 -1.78 -5.67
CA ALA A 108 -11.86 -1.96 -5.75
C ALA A 108 -11.36 -3.21 -5.00
N TRP A 109 -11.85 -3.41 -3.77
CA TRP A 109 -11.51 -4.59 -2.97
C TRP A 109 -12.08 -5.88 -3.57
N THR A 110 -13.36 -5.89 -3.91
CA THR A 110 -14.05 -7.05 -4.51
C THR A 110 -13.39 -7.48 -5.83
N LYS A 111 -13.04 -6.51 -6.68
CA LYS A 111 -12.29 -6.76 -7.92
C LYS A 111 -10.90 -7.34 -7.63
N PHE A 112 -10.20 -6.81 -6.63
CA PHE A 112 -8.87 -7.27 -6.26
C PHE A 112 -8.86 -8.68 -5.66
N ILE A 113 -9.78 -8.98 -4.74
CA ILE A 113 -9.82 -10.27 -4.04
C ILE A 113 -10.14 -11.43 -4.99
N ASN A 114 -10.99 -11.17 -5.99
CA ASN A 114 -11.43 -12.14 -6.99
C ASN A 114 -10.55 -12.16 -8.25
N LYS A 115 -9.49 -11.33 -8.31
CA LYS A 115 -8.54 -11.32 -9.44
C LYS A 115 -7.79 -12.65 -9.52
N LYS A 116 -7.86 -13.29 -10.69
CA LYS A 116 -7.13 -14.53 -10.98
C LYS A 116 -5.67 -14.25 -11.31
N ASN A 117 -4.75 -15.07 -10.80
CA ASN A 117 -3.34 -15.06 -11.22
C ASN A 117 -3.13 -15.89 -12.50
N ALA A 118 -1.88 -16.06 -12.95
CA ALA A 118 -1.55 -16.81 -14.16
C ALA A 118 -1.99 -18.29 -14.15
N ARG A 119 -2.24 -18.89 -12.97
CA ARG A 119 -2.79 -20.25 -12.80
C ARG A 119 -4.32 -20.27 -12.66
N GLY A 120 -4.98 -19.13 -12.79
CA GLY A 120 -6.42 -19.00 -12.55
C GLY A 120 -6.80 -18.86 -11.08
N PHE A 121 -5.84 -18.91 -10.16
CA PHE A 121 -6.13 -18.88 -8.72
C PHE A 121 -6.57 -17.47 -8.30
N THR A 122 -7.73 -17.38 -7.66
CA THR A 122 -8.12 -16.22 -6.85
C THR A 122 -7.39 -16.26 -5.49
N ARG A 123 -7.55 -15.21 -4.67
CA ARG A 123 -6.96 -15.22 -3.33
C ARG A 123 -7.55 -16.30 -2.44
N LEU A 124 -8.82 -16.66 -2.66
CA LEU A 124 -9.47 -17.77 -1.95
C LEU A 124 -8.71 -19.09 -2.14
N HIS A 125 -8.33 -19.40 -3.38
CA HIS A 125 -7.50 -20.57 -3.70
C HIS A 125 -6.16 -20.51 -2.97
N ILE A 126 -5.50 -19.35 -2.97
CA ILE A 126 -4.20 -19.17 -2.31
C ILE A 126 -4.31 -19.42 -0.80
N TYR A 127 -5.31 -18.85 -0.12
CA TYR A 127 -5.52 -19.07 1.32
C TYR A 127 -5.92 -20.51 1.64
N THR A 128 -6.68 -21.15 0.76
CA THR A 128 -7.06 -22.57 0.90
C THR A 128 -5.85 -23.50 0.85
N LEU A 129 -4.90 -23.20 -0.05
CA LEU A 129 -3.67 -23.98 -0.23
C LEU A 129 -2.58 -23.64 0.79
N ALA A 130 -2.67 -22.45 1.41
CA ALA A 130 -1.73 -22.00 2.41
C ALA A 130 -1.97 -22.74 3.73
N GLY A 131 -1.20 -23.80 3.99
CA GLY A 131 -1.14 -24.52 5.28
C GLY A 131 -0.48 -23.72 6.41
N ILE A 132 -0.71 -22.40 6.44
CA ILE A 132 -0.12 -21.46 7.39
C ILE A 132 -1.03 -21.42 8.63
N PRO A 133 -0.47 -21.43 9.86
CA PRO A 133 -1.26 -21.16 11.07
C PRO A 133 -2.03 -19.83 10.94
N GLY A 134 -3.32 -19.82 11.30
CA GLY A 134 -4.18 -18.63 11.20
C GLY A 134 -4.81 -18.38 9.82
N SER A 135 -4.59 -19.25 8.83
CA SER A 135 -5.27 -19.16 7.53
C SER A 135 -6.80 -19.22 7.66
N ILE A 136 -7.33 -19.85 8.70
CA ILE A 136 -8.77 -20.06 8.90
C ILE A 136 -9.43 -18.79 9.43
N GLU A 137 -8.88 -18.15 10.45
CA GLU A 137 -9.34 -16.85 10.93
C GLU A 137 -9.33 -15.82 9.80
N LYS A 138 -8.24 -15.80 9.02
CA LYS A 138 -8.12 -14.92 7.88
C LYS A 138 -9.12 -15.26 6.78
N LEU A 139 -9.35 -16.54 6.51
CA LEU A 139 -10.38 -16.98 5.58
C LEU A 139 -11.77 -16.50 6.05
N ARG A 140 -12.12 -16.71 7.32
CA ARG A 140 -13.39 -16.26 7.92
C ARG A 140 -13.58 -14.75 7.78
N GLN A 141 -12.53 -13.96 7.98
CA GLN A 141 -12.57 -12.51 7.75
C GLN A 141 -12.84 -12.17 6.27
N LEU A 142 -12.19 -12.87 5.34
CA LEU A 142 -12.33 -12.64 3.90
C LEU A 142 -13.68 -13.06 3.32
N LEU A 143 -14.33 -14.07 3.90
CA LEU A 143 -15.65 -14.55 3.46
C LEU A 143 -16.72 -13.46 3.51
N HIS A 144 -16.57 -12.49 4.42
CA HIS A 144 -17.50 -11.37 4.57
C HIS A 144 -17.18 -10.19 3.64
N SER A 145 -16.18 -10.31 2.77
CA SER A 145 -15.63 -9.20 1.97
C SER A 145 -15.90 -9.31 0.46
N GLY A 146 -16.99 -9.96 0.07
CA GLY A 146 -17.42 -10.09 -1.34
C GLY A 146 -16.57 -11.05 -2.17
N ILE A 147 -15.99 -12.06 -1.53
CA ILE A 147 -15.20 -13.10 -2.21
C ILE A 147 -16.12 -14.05 -2.98
N ASP A 148 -15.74 -14.42 -4.19
CA ASP A 148 -16.45 -15.41 -5.01
C ASP A 148 -16.00 -16.82 -4.58
N LEU A 149 -16.89 -17.53 -3.88
CA LEU A 149 -16.63 -18.88 -3.33
C LEU A 149 -16.54 -19.95 -4.42
N ASP A 150 -17.20 -19.70 -5.54
CA ASP A 150 -17.40 -20.65 -6.63
C ASP A 150 -16.49 -20.35 -7.83
N ALA A 151 -15.62 -19.35 -7.70
CA ALA A 151 -14.60 -19.05 -8.70
C ALA A 151 -13.75 -20.29 -9.00
N THR A 152 -13.61 -20.62 -10.28
CA THR A 152 -12.79 -21.74 -10.76
C THR A 152 -11.40 -21.27 -11.19
N ASP A 153 -10.39 -22.11 -11.01
CA ASP A 153 -9.06 -21.92 -11.58
C ASP A 153 -8.98 -22.34 -13.07
N ASN A 154 -7.76 -22.42 -13.63
CA ASN A 154 -7.54 -22.80 -15.03
C ASN A 154 -7.79 -24.29 -15.33
N ILE A 155 -8.05 -25.12 -14.32
CA ILE A 155 -8.43 -26.55 -14.49
C ILE A 155 -9.88 -26.79 -14.05
N GLY A 156 -10.67 -25.73 -13.92
CA GLY A 156 -12.07 -25.79 -13.49
C GLY A 156 -12.26 -26.06 -11.99
N ALA A 157 -11.20 -26.14 -11.19
CA ALA A 157 -11.32 -26.47 -9.77
C ALA A 157 -11.63 -25.24 -8.92
N THR A 158 -12.58 -25.38 -7.99
CA THR A 158 -12.91 -24.36 -6.99
C THR A 158 -12.03 -24.49 -5.74
N ALA A 159 -12.10 -23.51 -4.84
CA ALA A 159 -11.40 -23.58 -3.56
C ALA A 159 -11.81 -24.82 -2.74
N ILE A 160 -13.09 -25.19 -2.70
CA ILE A 160 -13.54 -26.38 -1.96
C ILE A 160 -12.99 -27.68 -2.57
N ASN A 161 -12.81 -27.75 -3.90
CA ASN A 161 -12.16 -28.89 -4.56
C ASN A 161 -10.71 -29.04 -4.06
N TRP A 162 -9.98 -27.93 -3.96
CA TRP A 162 -8.61 -27.94 -3.41
C TRP A 162 -8.57 -28.29 -1.92
N ALA A 163 -9.47 -27.73 -1.10
CA ALA A 163 -9.55 -28.03 0.33
C ALA A 163 -9.80 -29.52 0.59
N ALA A 164 -10.76 -30.10 -0.14
CA ALA A 164 -11.09 -31.52 -0.06
C ALA A 164 -9.92 -32.40 -0.54
N ARG A 165 -9.27 -32.03 -1.64
CA ARG A 165 -8.08 -32.74 -2.13
C ARG A 165 -6.93 -32.72 -1.12
N MET A 166 -6.74 -31.63 -0.39
CA MET A 166 -5.70 -31.51 0.64
C MET A 166 -6.09 -32.15 1.99
N GLY A 167 -7.33 -32.63 2.15
CA GLY A 167 -7.80 -33.20 3.40
C GLY A 167 -8.02 -32.16 4.50
N ASN A 168 -8.21 -30.89 4.15
CA ASN A 168 -8.40 -29.82 5.13
C ASN A 168 -9.88 -29.66 5.49
N PHE A 169 -10.34 -30.47 6.46
CA PHE A 169 -11.72 -30.51 6.91
C PHE A 169 -12.26 -29.15 7.37
N GLU A 170 -11.48 -28.40 8.16
CA GLU A 170 -11.94 -27.13 8.71
C GLU A 170 -12.14 -26.07 7.61
N ILE A 171 -11.30 -26.04 6.57
CA ILE A 171 -11.54 -25.16 5.42
C ILE A 171 -12.77 -25.60 4.63
N VAL A 172 -12.97 -26.90 4.40
CA VAL A 172 -14.19 -27.41 3.75
C VAL A 172 -15.43 -26.94 4.51
N LYS A 173 -15.44 -27.15 5.84
CA LYS A 173 -16.55 -26.73 6.70
C LYS A 173 -16.81 -25.23 6.61
N VAL A 174 -15.77 -24.40 6.71
CA VAL A 174 -15.89 -22.94 6.60
C VAL A 174 -16.48 -22.49 5.27
N LEU A 175 -16.05 -23.10 4.15
CA LEU A 175 -16.56 -22.77 2.83
C LEU A 175 -18.03 -23.21 2.66
N VAL A 176 -18.38 -24.40 3.14
CA VAL A 176 -19.75 -24.91 3.10
C VAL A 176 -20.69 -24.07 3.97
N ASP A 177 -20.29 -23.76 5.21
CA ASP A 177 -21.05 -22.90 6.12
C ASP A 177 -21.23 -21.48 5.54
N ALA A 178 -20.30 -21.03 4.69
CA ALA A 178 -20.34 -19.77 3.95
C ALA A 178 -21.18 -19.84 2.65
N GLY A 179 -21.65 -21.04 2.27
CA GLY A 179 -22.50 -21.24 1.09
C GLY A 179 -21.78 -21.56 -0.22
N ALA A 180 -20.53 -22.03 -0.18
CA ALA A 180 -19.83 -22.53 -1.36
C ALA A 180 -20.54 -23.75 -1.96
N GLN A 181 -20.64 -23.82 -3.29
CA GLN A 181 -21.27 -24.95 -3.97
C GLN A 181 -20.35 -26.18 -3.96
N ILE A 182 -20.79 -27.23 -3.27
CA ILE A 182 -20.06 -28.51 -3.14
C ILE A 182 -20.03 -29.34 -4.44
N GLY A 183 -20.96 -29.06 -5.36
CA GLY A 183 -21.22 -29.88 -6.54
C GLY A 183 -20.56 -29.40 -7.83
N ILE A 184 -19.70 -28.36 -7.80
CA ILE A 184 -19.04 -27.83 -9.00
C ILE A 184 -17.90 -28.79 -9.42
N PRO A 185 -18.02 -29.48 -10.58
CA PRO A 185 -16.96 -30.34 -11.07
C PRO A 185 -15.83 -29.53 -11.71
N ASN A 186 -14.60 -30.02 -11.61
CA ASN A 186 -13.48 -29.52 -12.38
C ASN A 186 -13.51 -30.04 -13.84
N ASP A 187 -12.50 -29.69 -14.65
CA ASP A 187 -12.44 -30.09 -16.06
C ASP A 187 -12.35 -31.61 -16.28
N ASP A 188 -11.92 -32.37 -15.27
CA ASP A 188 -11.91 -33.84 -15.27
C ASP A 188 -13.25 -34.45 -14.80
N GLY A 189 -14.26 -33.62 -14.51
CA GLY A 189 -15.54 -34.05 -13.96
C GLY A 189 -15.53 -34.36 -12.47
N LYS A 190 -14.45 -34.05 -11.73
CA LYS A 190 -14.31 -34.35 -10.30
C LYS A 190 -14.82 -33.23 -9.43
N THR A 191 -15.65 -33.57 -8.44
CA THR A 191 -16.13 -32.68 -7.38
C THR A 191 -15.24 -32.76 -6.13
N ALA A 192 -15.50 -31.89 -5.15
CA ALA A 192 -14.86 -31.94 -3.83
C ALA A 192 -15.05 -33.31 -3.15
N LEU A 193 -16.25 -33.89 -3.26
CA LEU A 193 -16.57 -35.20 -2.69
C LEU A 193 -15.80 -36.33 -3.38
N ASP A 194 -15.60 -36.25 -4.70
CA ASP A 194 -14.81 -37.25 -5.43
C ASP A 194 -13.35 -37.22 -5.00
N TYR A 195 -12.76 -36.03 -4.84
CA TYR A 195 -11.40 -35.90 -4.29
C TYR A 195 -11.28 -36.46 -2.87
N ALA A 196 -12.26 -36.18 -2.00
CA ALA A 196 -12.28 -36.70 -0.64
C ALA A 196 -12.35 -38.23 -0.61
N ARG A 197 -13.16 -38.85 -1.48
CA ARG A 197 -13.28 -40.31 -1.62
C ARG A 197 -12.01 -40.95 -2.17
N GLU A 198 -11.45 -40.42 -3.24
CA GLU A 198 -10.21 -40.94 -3.86
C GLU A 198 -9.04 -40.95 -2.88
N LEU A 199 -8.93 -39.89 -2.07
CA LEU A 199 -7.84 -39.71 -1.10
C LEU A 199 -8.20 -40.20 0.32
N LYS A 200 -9.40 -40.76 0.51
CA LYS A 200 -9.88 -41.38 1.76
C LYS A 200 -9.96 -40.44 2.96
N HIS A 201 -10.37 -39.19 2.75
CA HIS A 201 -10.57 -38.19 3.80
C HIS A 201 -11.93 -38.37 4.48
N ALA A 202 -12.03 -39.35 5.40
CA ALA A 202 -13.30 -39.81 5.99
C ALA A 202 -14.17 -38.69 6.59
N GLU A 203 -13.59 -37.75 7.34
CA GLU A 203 -14.32 -36.64 7.97
C GLU A 203 -14.99 -35.72 6.94
N ILE A 204 -14.31 -35.46 5.81
CA ILE A 204 -14.83 -34.63 4.72
C ILE A 204 -15.95 -35.37 3.98
N ILE A 205 -15.78 -36.68 3.75
CA ILE A 205 -16.81 -37.51 3.09
C ILE A 205 -18.10 -37.48 3.91
N GLU A 206 -18.02 -37.78 5.20
CA GLU A 206 -19.20 -37.81 6.09
C GLU A 206 -19.92 -36.45 6.12
N TYR A 207 -19.16 -35.36 6.25
CA TYR A 207 -19.73 -34.02 6.28
C TYR A 207 -20.38 -33.62 4.95
N LEU A 208 -19.69 -33.79 3.82
CA LEU A 208 -20.24 -33.42 2.51
C LEU A 208 -21.45 -34.28 2.11
N GLU A 209 -21.47 -35.58 2.44
CA GLU A 209 -22.63 -36.47 2.18
C GLU A 209 -23.85 -36.05 3.01
N LYS A 210 -23.62 -35.67 4.28
CA LYS A 210 -24.67 -35.13 5.14
C LYS A 210 -25.24 -33.83 4.57
N THR A 211 -24.37 -32.86 4.23
CA THR A 211 -24.80 -31.57 3.67
C THR A 211 -25.48 -31.71 2.31
N THR A 212 -25.09 -32.68 1.47
CA THR A 212 -25.78 -32.93 0.19
C THR A 212 -27.21 -33.45 0.39
N THR A 213 -27.44 -34.19 1.48
CA THR A 213 -28.75 -34.79 1.80
C THR A 213 -29.70 -33.79 2.47
N GLU A 214 -29.13 -32.89 3.27
CA GLU A 214 -29.82 -31.76 3.89
C GLU A 214 -29.79 -30.58 2.90
N LEU A 215 -30.74 -30.51 1.94
CA LEU A 215 -30.92 -29.36 1.03
C LEU A 215 -31.18 -28.06 1.83
N GLN A 216 -30.14 -27.45 2.39
CA GLN A 216 -30.19 -26.13 2.99
C GLN A 216 -29.68 -25.15 1.95
N GLU A 217 -30.56 -24.24 1.51
CA GLU A 217 -30.10 -22.97 0.96
C GLU A 217 -29.31 -22.29 2.08
N PRO A 218 -27.99 -22.08 1.92
CA PRO A 218 -27.20 -21.41 2.93
C PRO A 218 -27.75 -19.99 3.11
N PRO A 219 -27.76 -19.48 4.35
CA PRO A 219 -28.17 -18.10 4.57
C PRO A 219 -27.29 -17.18 3.70
N PRO A 220 -27.87 -16.22 2.96
CA PRO A 220 -27.08 -15.30 2.17
C PRO A 220 -26.09 -14.58 3.09
N LEU A 221 -24.80 -14.63 2.74
CA LEU A 221 -23.79 -13.81 3.38
C LEU A 221 -24.13 -12.35 3.08
N GLU A 222 -24.71 -11.64 4.05
CA GLU A 222 -24.85 -10.19 3.98
C GLU A 222 -23.44 -9.59 3.80
N PRO A 223 -23.21 -8.78 2.75
CA PRO A 223 -21.90 -8.16 2.56
C PRO A 223 -21.58 -7.28 3.76
N ALA A 224 -20.46 -7.55 4.43
CA ALA A 224 -20.09 -6.75 5.59
C ALA A 224 -19.86 -5.29 5.18
N GLU A 225 -20.39 -4.37 5.99
CA GLU A 225 -20.11 -2.96 5.83
C GLU A 225 -18.60 -2.73 5.81
N THR A 226 -18.10 -2.09 4.77
CA THR A 226 -16.67 -1.82 4.63
C THR A 226 -16.32 -0.54 5.40
N TRP A 227 -15.33 -0.64 6.28
CA TRP A 227 -14.86 0.45 7.13
C TRP A 227 -13.41 0.82 6.80
N ALA A 228 -13.15 2.13 6.69
CA ALA A 228 -11.86 2.68 6.34
C ALA A 228 -11.25 3.46 7.52
N TRP A 229 -9.95 3.37 7.71
CA TRP A 229 -9.22 4.37 8.50
C TRP A 229 -8.65 5.44 7.56
N VAL A 230 -8.99 6.71 7.80
CA VAL A 230 -8.56 7.86 6.99
C VAL A 230 -7.99 8.92 7.93
N ASP A 231 -6.70 9.21 7.85
CA ASP A 231 -5.97 10.09 8.79
C ASP A 231 -6.67 11.42 9.08
N GLN A 232 -7.14 12.14 8.04
CA GLN A 232 -7.78 13.44 8.18
C GLN A 232 -9.12 13.41 8.93
N ILE A 233 -9.88 12.31 8.83
CA ILE A 233 -11.24 12.21 9.37
C ILE A 233 -11.25 11.38 10.67
N CYS A 234 -10.44 10.35 10.77
CA CYS A 234 -10.45 9.45 11.93
C CYS A 234 -9.70 10.04 13.14
N ILE A 235 -8.80 10.99 12.89
CA ILE A 235 -8.05 11.71 13.92
C ILE A 235 -8.62 13.12 14.08
N ASN A 236 -8.88 13.54 15.32
CA ASN A 236 -9.17 14.93 15.62
C ASN A 236 -7.91 15.78 15.44
N GLN A 237 -7.80 16.43 14.29
CA GLN A 237 -6.61 17.22 13.91
C GLN A 237 -6.37 18.46 14.80
N GLU A 238 -7.41 18.91 15.51
CA GLU A 238 -7.38 20.09 16.39
C GLU A 238 -6.95 19.74 17.82
N ASP A 239 -7.03 18.46 18.20
CA ASP A 239 -6.59 17.96 19.51
C ASP A 239 -5.15 17.42 19.40
N LEU A 240 -4.21 18.15 20.02
CA LEU A 240 -2.79 17.79 19.98
C LEU A 240 -2.51 16.46 20.67
N ASP A 241 -3.17 16.16 21.78
CA ASP A 241 -2.93 14.94 22.56
C ASP A 241 -3.46 13.73 21.81
N GLU A 242 -4.68 13.84 21.25
CA GLU A 242 -5.24 12.80 20.40
C GLU A 242 -4.38 12.57 19.16
N ARG A 243 -3.95 13.64 18.48
CA ARG A 243 -3.10 13.53 17.30
C ARG A 243 -1.77 12.83 17.62
N CYS A 244 -1.12 13.19 18.73
CA CYS A 244 0.12 12.53 19.15
C CYS A 244 -0.09 11.05 19.46
N ALA A 245 -1.18 10.70 20.15
CA ALA A 245 -1.53 9.32 20.45
C ALA A 245 -1.79 8.50 19.18
N GLN A 246 -2.61 9.03 18.26
CA GLN A 246 -2.94 8.35 16.99
C GLN A 246 -1.71 8.20 16.07
N VAL A 247 -0.83 9.20 16.01
CA VAL A 247 0.46 9.09 15.30
C VAL A 247 1.32 7.99 15.89
N GLY A 248 1.35 7.87 17.22
CA GLY A 248 2.04 6.79 17.93
C GLY A 248 1.47 5.39 17.63
N LEU A 249 0.21 5.28 17.19
CA LEU A 249 -0.45 4.03 16.81
C LEU A 249 -0.36 3.72 15.31
N MET A 250 0.15 4.61 14.45
CA MET A 250 0.12 4.41 13.00
C MET A 250 0.73 3.06 12.57
N ASN A 251 1.80 2.64 13.24
CA ASN A 251 2.41 1.36 12.99
C ASN A 251 1.45 0.17 13.22
N GLN A 252 0.66 0.21 14.29
CA GLN A 252 -0.37 -0.78 14.59
C GLN A 252 -1.54 -0.66 13.61
N ILE A 253 -1.96 0.56 13.28
CA ILE A 253 -3.07 0.80 12.35
C ILE A 253 -2.78 0.20 10.97
N TYR A 254 -1.60 0.42 10.40
CA TYR A 254 -1.27 -0.15 9.09
C TYR A 254 -0.97 -1.65 9.14
N SER A 255 -0.31 -2.14 10.20
CA SER A 255 -0.02 -3.58 10.31
C SER A 255 -1.24 -4.44 10.61
N LYS A 256 -2.23 -3.93 11.36
CA LYS A 256 -3.51 -4.61 11.65
C LYS A 256 -4.58 -4.40 10.56
N SER A 257 -4.37 -3.49 9.62
CA SER A 257 -5.30 -3.31 8.50
C SER A 257 -5.26 -4.49 7.52
N GLU A 258 -6.40 -4.84 6.94
CA GLU A 258 -6.48 -5.94 5.97
C GLU A 258 -5.75 -5.62 4.66
N TYR A 259 -5.90 -4.37 4.23
CA TYR A 259 -5.19 -3.80 3.10
C TYR A 259 -5.09 -2.29 3.25
N THR A 260 -4.17 -1.72 2.49
CA THR A 260 -4.05 -0.27 2.30
C THR A 260 -4.41 0.09 0.87
N LEU A 261 -5.39 0.98 0.74
CA LEU A 261 -5.76 1.58 -0.53
C LEU A 261 -4.98 2.87 -0.70
N ILE A 262 -4.16 2.96 -1.74
CA ILE A 262 -3.36 4.15 -2.06
C ILE A 262 -4.01 4.89 -3.24
N TRP A 263 -4.28 6.18 -3.08
CA TRP A 263 -4.68 7.06 -4.17
C TRP A 263 -3.57 8.08 -4.48
N LEU A 264 -3.05 7.99 -5.70
CA LEU A 264 -1.89 8.77 -6.18
C LEU A 264 -2.28 10.12 -6.79
N GLY A 265 -3.56 10.51 -6.74
CA GLY A 265 -4.07 11.70 -7.41
C GLY A 265 -4.97 11.39 -8.60
N ARG A 266 -5.64 12.42 -9.12
CA ARG A 266 -6.49 12.33 -10.31
C ARG A 266 -5.68 11.83 -11.51
N SER A 267 -6.31 11.02 -12.35
CA SER A 267 -5.69 10.59 -13.61
C SER A 267 -5.46 11.77 -14.53
N ASP A 268 -4.34 11.77 -15.25
CA ASP A 268 -4.02 12.76 -16.27
C ASP A 268 -3.59 12.08 -17.58
N THR A 269 -3.13 12.90 -18.53
CA THR A 269 -2.76 12.45 -19.89
C THR A 269 -1.62 11.44 -19.93
N TYR A 270 -0.91 11.24 -18.82
CA TYR A 270 0.21 10.30 -18.70
C TYR A 270 -0.20 8.97 -18.05
N THR A 271 -1.26 8.95 -17.24
CA THR A 271 -1.59 7.79 -16.37
C THR A 271 -1.72 6.48 -17.14
N THR A 272 -2.57 6.41 -18.17
CA THR A 272 -2.79 5.16 -18.95
C THR A 272 -1.52 4.69 -19.68
N THR A 273 -0.75 5.63 -20.22
CA THR A 273 0.52 5.34 -20.89
C THR A 273 1.55 4.81 -19.89
N ALA A 274 1.62 5.37 -18.68
CA ALA A 274 2.50 4.87 -17.62
C ALA A 274 2.17 3.41 -17.26
N ILE A 275 0.89 3.07 -17.10
CA ILE A 275 0.45 1.69 -16.84
C ILE A 275 0.83 0.74 -17.97
N THR A 276 0.64 1.16 -19.21
CA THR A 276 1.02 0.37 -20.37
C THR A 276 2.54 0.14 -20.42
N THR A 277 3.32 1.16 -20.04
CA THR A 277 4.78 1.08 -19.94
C THR A 277 5.23 0.11 -18.86
N ILE A 278 4.57 0.10 -17.70
CA ILE A 278 4.83 -0.88 -16.62
C ILE A 278 4.57 -2.30 -17.11
N SER A 279 3.44 -2.54 -17.79
CA SER A 279 3.09 -3.85 -18.34
C SER A 279 4.07 -4.34 -19.42
N LYS A 280 4.71 -3.43 -20.16
CA LYS A 280 5.80 -3.75 -21.09
C LYS A 280 7.10 -4.08 -20.36
N LEU A 281 7.44 -3.31 -19.33
CA LEU A 281 8.76 -3.35 -18.68
C LEU A 281 8.87 -4.46 -17.63
N ALA A 282 7.89 -4.61 -16.74
CA ALA A 282 7.99 -5.54 -15.61
C ALA A 282 8.27 -7.00 -16.03
N PRO A 283 7.66 -7.55 -17.11
CA PRO A 283 7.93 -8.93 -17.55
C PRO A 283 9.31 -9.14 -18.19
N THR A 284 10.07 -8.07 -18.45
CA THR A 284 11.39 -8.18 -19.10
C THR A 284 12.45 -8.71 -18.14
N MET A 285 12.32 -8.40 -16.85
CA MET A 285 13.21 -8.85 -15.77
C MET A 285 14.69 -8.62 -16.13
N GLU A 286 15.55 -9.62 -15.90
CA GLU A 286 16.99 -9.53 -16.17
C GLU A 286 17.35 -9.12 -17.61
N ARG A 287 16.48 -9.39 -18.60
CA ARG A 287 16.75 -9.02 -19.99
C ARG A 287 16.92 -7.52 -20.14
N PHE A 288 16.11 -6.73 -19.45
CA PHE A 288 16.22 -5.28 -19.49
C PHE A 288 17.49 -4.80 -18.79
N VAL A 289 17.77 -5.31 -17.59
CA VAL A 289 18.95 -4.91 -16.80
C VAL A 289 20.25 -5.13 -17.58
N LYS A 290 20.37 -6.27 -18.27
CA LYS A 290 21.55 -6.67 -19.06
C LYS A 290 21.57 -6.11 -20.49
N SER A 291 20.55 -5.37 -20.90
CA SER A 291 20.46 -4.81 -22.26
C SER A 291 21.32 -3.56 -22.45
N SER A 292 21.50 -3.13 -23.70
CA SER A 292 22.07 -1.83 -24.05
C SER A 292 21.07 -0.68 -23.98
N ILE A 293 19.80 -0.94 -23.64
CA ILE A 293 18.74 0.06 -23.64
C ILE A 293 19.06 1.16 -22.63
N ARG A 294 18.93 2.41 -23.06
CA ARG A 294 19.09 3.60 -22.23
C ARG A 294 17.73 4.18 -21.85
N PRO A 295 17.28 4.05 -20.58
CA PRO A 295 15.98 4.56 -20.15
C PRO A 295 15.89 6.08 -20.29
N TYR A 296 14.67 6.60 -20.45
CA TYR A 296 14.39 8.04 -20.52
C TYR A 296 15.15 8.76 -21.65
N SER A 297 15.47 8.07 -22.74
CA SER A 297 16.17 8.63 -23.88
C SER A 297 15.62 8.10 -25.19
N ASP A 298 15.81 8.88 -26.24
CA ASP A 298 15.56 8.55 -27.65
C ASP A 298 16.82 7.98 -28.35
N SER A 299 17.90 7.78 -27.61
CA SER A 299 19.18 7.29 -28.16
C SER A 299 19.17 5.81 -28.49
N THR A 300 18.18 5.05 -28.02
CA THR A 300 18.05 3.61 -28.28
C THR A 300 17.01 3.39 -29.37
N SER A 301 17.39 2.72 -30.46
CA SER A 301 16.49 2.48 -31.59
C SER A 301 15.52 1.33 -31.31
N GLU A 302 14.39 1.30 -32.02
CA GLU A 302 13.44 0.18 -31.94
C GLU A 302 14.08 -1.18 -32.29
N ALA A 303 15.09 -1.18 -33.17
CA ALA A 303 15.86 -2.38 -33.51
C ALA A 303 16.65 -2.91 -32.31
N ASP A 304 17.20 -2.04 -31.45
CA ASP A 304 17.94 -2.45 -30.25
C ASP A 304 17.00 -3.10 -29.22
N TYR A 305 15.79 -2.54 -29.05
CA TYR A 305 14.75 -3.15 -28.21
C TYR A 305 14.37 -4.53 -28.71
N LEU A 306 14.15 -4.67 -30.02
CA LEU A 306 13.83 -5.95 -30.64
C LEU A 306 14.96 -6.97 -30.47
N ALA A 307 16.22 -6.56 -30.66
CA ALA A 307 17.38 -7.41 -30.47
C ALA A 307 17.53 -7.91 -29.02
N ALA A 308 17.12 -7.11 -28.03
CA ALA A 308 17.08 -7.50 -26.63
C ALA A 308 15.83 -8.32 -26.23
N GLY A 309 14.88 -8.51 -27.15
CA GLY A 309 13.60 -9.18 -26.90
C GLY A 309 12.69 -8.38 -25.94
N ILE A 310 12.81 -7.06 -25.95
CA ILE A 310 12.09 -6.13 -25.06
C ILE A 310 11.12 -5.30 -25.91
N PRO A 311 9.86 -5.14 -25.48
CA PRO A 311 8.92 -4.26 -26.17
C PRO A 311 9.47 -2.82 -26.25
N TYR A 312 9.35 -2.18 -27.41
CA TYR A 312 9.79 -0.79 -27.58
C TYR A 312 9.06 0.15 -26.61
N ILE A 313 9.84 1.03 -25.97
CA ILE A 313 9.38 2.07 -25.06
C ILE A 313 9.86 3.42 -25.59
N SER A 314 8.92 4.24 -26.07
CA SER A 314 9.16 5.58 -26.60
C SER A 314 9.52 6.59 -25.50
N LEU A 315 10.08 7.74 -25.88
CA LEU A 315 10.37 8.82 -24.93
C LEU A 315 9.10 9.28 -24.18
N ARG A 316 7.96 9.36 -24.86
CA ARG A 316 6.67 9.72 -24.22
C ARG A 316 6.23 8.70 -23.18
N GLU A 317 6.46 7.42 -23.43
CA GLU A 317 6.19 6.35 -22.46
C GLU A 317 7.11 6.45 -21.24
N TRP A 318 8.41 6.70 -21.47
CA TRP A 318 9.35 6.97 -20.40
C TRP A 318 8.98 8.19 -19.55
N GLU A 319 8.59 9.30 -20.20
CA GLU A 319 8.11 10.50 -19.50
C GLU A 319 6.83 10.22 -18.71
N SER A 320 5.92 9.43 -19.27
CA SER A 320 4.68 9.02 -18.57
C SER A 320 4.98 8.19 -17.33
N LEU A 321 5.94 7.26 -17.41
CA LEU A 321 6.39 6.52 -16.24
C LEU A 321 7.07 7.43 -15.21
N ALA A 322 7.86 8.41 -15.67
CA ALA A 322 8.50 9.39 -14.80
C ALA A 322 7.49 10.24 -14.03
N THR A 323 6.36 10.62 -14.63
CA THR A 323 5.32 11.39 -13.93
C THR A 323 4.72 10.58 -12.79
N LEU A 324 4.53 9.27 -12.96
CA LEU A 324 3.98 8.40 -11.91
C LEU A 324 4.94 8.29 -10.71
N PHE A 325 6.25 8.12 -10.96
CA PHE A 325 7.26 8.14 -9.89
C PHE A 325 7.38 9.50 -9.20
N GLN A 326 7.08 10.59 -9.92
CA GLN A 326 7.15 11.96 -9.41
C GLN A 326 5.85 12.46 -8.75
N ARG A 327 4.82 11.61 -8.61
CA ARG A 327 3.62 11.95 -7.82
C ARG A 327 4.05 12.35 -6.40
N GLN A 328 3.37 13.35 -5.83
CA GLN A 328 3.70 13.84 -4.48
C GLN A 328 3.61 12.76 -3.40
N TYR A 329 2.83 11.70 -3.64
CA TYR A 329 2.74 10.55 -2.74
C TYR A 329 4.11 10.01 -2.38
N PHE A 330 4.96 9.72 -3.38
CA PHE A 330 6.30 9.15 -3.21
C PHE A 330 7.35 10.11 -2.63
N ARG A 331 6.92 11.31 -2.27
CA ARG A 331 7.76 12.29 -1.58
C ARG A 331 7.45 12.36 -0.10
N ARG A 332 6.34 11.79 0.39
CA ARG A 332 5.93 11.96 1.80
C ARG A 332 6.57 10.91 2.70
N LEU A 333 7.13 11.35 3.83
CA LEU A 333 7.80 10.44 4.77
C LEU A 333 6.83 9.42 5.36
N TRP A 334 5.62 9.84 5.71
CA TRP A 334 4.64 8.98 6.38
C TRP A 334 4.30 7.71 5.58
N ILE A 335 4.43 7.74 4.25
CA ILE A 335 4.17 6.59 3.38
C ILE A 335 5.11 5.42 3.64
N ILE A 336 6.23 5.63 4.31
CA ILE A 336 7.19 4.58 4.64
C ILE A 336 6.50 3.52 5.51
N GLN A 337 5.88 3.93 6.62
CA GLN A 337 5.13 3.00 7.47
C GLN A 337 3.96 2.38 6.71
N GLU A 338 3.25 3.19 5.92
CA GLU A 338 2.09 2.73 5.12
C GLU A 338 2.48 1.61 4.16
N ASN A 339 3.59 1.74 3.45
CA ASN A 339 3.99 0.78 2.42
C ASN A 339 4.71 -0.44 3.00
N VAL A 340 5.54 -0.24 4.02
CA VAL A 340 6.34 -1.29 4.65
C VAL A 340 5.45 -2.21 5.48
N LEU A 341 4.55 -1.66 6.29
CA LEU A 341 3.75 -2.44 7.25
C LEU A 341 2.48 -3.05 6.64
N SER A 342 1.95 -2.47 5.57
CA SER A 342 0.74 -3.00 4.94
C SER A 342 0.99 -4.34 4.26
N ASN A 343 0.23 -5.36 4.63
CA ASN A 343 0.34 -6.68 3.99
C ASN A 343 -0.10 -6.63 2.51
N ILE A 344 -1.23 -5.98 2.23
CA ILE A 344 -1.80 -5.85 0.89
C ILE A 344 -1.86 -4.36 0.53
N ILE A 345 -1.46 -4.03 -0.69
CA ILE A 345 -1.58 -2.68 -1.24
C ILE A 345 -2.38 -2.75 -2.53
N ILE A 346 -3.40 -1.90 -2.62
CA ILE A 346 -4.16 -1.65 -3.84
C ILE A 346 -3.98 -0.17 -4.17
N ALA A 347 -3.48 0.14 -5.36
CA ALA A 347 -3.15 1.51 -5.73
C ALA A 347 -3.96 1.98 -6.93
N TYR A 348 -4.37 3.24 -6.90
CA TYR A 348 -5.14 3.89 -7.96
C TYR A 348 -4.56 5.27 -8.29
N CYS A 349 -4.68 5.67 -9.56
CA CYS A 349 -4.50 7.05 -10.02
C CYS A 349 -5.74 7.43 -10.84
N GLY A 350 -6.56 8.33 -10.31
CA GLY A 350 -7.95 8.45 -10.72
C GLY A 350 -8.69 7.13 -10.46
N ALA A 351 -9.53 6.73 -11.41
CA ALA A 351 -10.22 5.44 -11.40
C ALA A 351 -9.38 4.27 -11.97
N ILE A 352 -8.11 4.52 -12.34
CA ILE A 352 -7.25 3.53 -13.00
C ILE A 352 -6.40 2.81 -11.95
N GLU A 353 -6.57 1.49 -11.86
CA GLU A 353 -5.78 0.61 -11.00
C GLU A 353 -4.31 0.58 -11.47
N ILE A 354 -3.39 0.82 -10.55
CA ILE A 354 -1.96 0.61 -10.77
C ILE A 354 -1.65 -0.85 -10.46
N PRO A 355 -1.02 -1.63 -11.36
CA PRO A 355 -0.53 -2.96 -11.06
C PRO A 355 0.65 -2.86 -10.09
N TRP A 356 0.35 -2.78 -8.79
CA TRP A 356 1.30 -2.34 -7.77
C TRP A 356 2.58 -3.16 -7.73
N ARG A 357 2.46 -4.49 -7.86
CA ARG A 357 3.62 -5.39 -7.93
C ARG A 357 4.51 -5.07 -9.12
N ASP A 358 3.92 -4.93 -10.30
CA ASP A 358 4.66 -4.66 -11.54
C ASP A 358 5.27 -3.25 -11.53
N PHE A 359 4.59 -2.28 -10.92
CA PHE A 359 5.12 -0.94 -10.66
C PHE A 359 6.38 -0.98 -9.79
N CYS A 360 6.35 -1.76 -8.70
CA CYS A 360 7.51 -1.98 -7.83
C CYS A 360 8.66 -2.67 -8.57
N VAL A 361 8.37 -3.70 -9.38
CA VAL A 361 9.35 -4.38 -10.22
C VAL A 361 9.97 -3.42 -11.22
N ALA A 362 9.16 -2.61 -11.91
CA ALA A 362 9.65 -1.61 -12.86
C ALA A 362 10.63 -0.62 -12.22
N ALA A 363 10.35 -0.16 -10.99
CA ALA A 363 11.25 0.72 -10.24
C ALA A 363 12.61 0.06 -9.96
N GLN A 364 12.61 -1.20 -9.50
CA GLN A 364 13.84 -1.95 -9.21
C GLN A 364 14.64 -2.26 -10.49
N LEU A 365 13.97 -2.60 -11.59
CA LEU A 365 14.62 -2.82 -12.88
C LEU A 365 15.31 -1.55 -13.40
N LEU A 366 14.69 -0.39 -13.21
CA LEU A 366 15.27 0.91 -13.58
C LEU A 366 16.51 1.24 -12.75
N GLU A 367 16.44 1.06 -11.44
CA GLU A 367 17.59 1.26 -10.55
C GLU A 367 18.75 0.34 -10.95
N LEU A 368 18.49 -0.97 -11.11
CA LEU A 368 19.51 -1.94 -11.54
C LEU A 368 20.10 -1.59 -12.90
N ARG A 369 19.27 -1.22 -13.88
CA ARG A 369 19.75 -0.83 -15.21
C ARG A 369 20.68 0.38 -15.15
N GLN A 370 20.32 1.39 -14.37
CA GLN A 370 21.13 2.60 -14.20
C GLN A 370 22.45 2.31 -13.46
N LEU A 371 22.44 1.40 -12.48
CA LEU A 371 23.65 0.94 -11.81
C LEU A 371 24.60 0.24 -12.80
N GLU A 372 24.09 -0.65 -13.65
CA GLU A 372 24.86 -1.30 -14.73
C GLU A 372 25.43 -0.29 -15.75
N MET A 373 24.73 0.82 -15.99
CA MET A 373 25.23 1.90 -16.85
C MET A 373 26.29 2.77 -16.16
N GLY A 374 26.35 2.78 -14.83
CA GLY A 374 27.12 3.77 -14.07
C GLY A 374 26.58 5.20 -14.18
N GLU A 375 25.33 5.39 -14.62
CA GLU A 375 24.72 6.71 -14.85
C GLU A 375 23.35 6.84 -14.15
N ARG A 376 23.12 7.97 -13.48
CA ARG A 376 21.83 8.31 -12.85
C ARG A 376 20.94 9.14 -13.79
N VAL A 377 20.50 8.53 -14.88
CA VAL A 377 19.82 9.27 -15.98
C VAL A 377 18.48 9.87 -15.58
N SER A 378 17.74 9.24 -14.67
CA SER A 378 16.43 9.72 -14.21
C SER A 378 16.52 10.90 -13.23
N ALA A 379 17.69 11.18 -12.66
CA ALA A 379 17.90 12.35 -11.79
C ALA A 379 17.64 13.69 -12.51
N LYS A 380 17.62 13.69 -13.84
CA LYS A 380 17.23 14.86 -14.64
C LYS A 380 15.79 15.34 -14.42
N TYR A 381 14.92 14.50 -13.88
CA TYR A 381 13.52 14.87 -13.59
C TYR A 381 13.35 15.53 -12.22
N VAL A 382 14.34 15.42 -11.32
CA VAL A 382 14.29 16.00 -9.97
C VAL A 382 14.56 17.51 -10.03
N PRO A 383 13.77 18.36 -9.33
CA PRO A 383 14.04 19.80 -9.23
C PRO A 383 15.46 20.10 -8.73
N LEU A 384 16.07 21.19 -9.21
CA LEU A 384 17.49 21.51 -8.93
C LEU A 384 17.72 21.94 -7.48
N GLU A 385 16.69 22.49 -6.85
CA GLU A 385 16.61 22.89 -5.45
C GLU A 385 16.41 21.70 -4.48
N GLN A 386 16.11 20.52 -5.03
CA GLN A 386 16.00 19.28 -4.27
C GLN A 386 17.27 18.47 -4.41
N ALA A 387 17.50 17.62 -3.41
CA ALA A 387 18.71 16.84 -3.38
C ALA A 387 18.69 15.76 -4.47
N ALA A 388 19.85 15.58 -5.12
CA ALA A 388 19.98 14.74 -6.30
C ALA A 388 19.71 13.27 -5.97
N ARG A 389 18.75 12.68 -6.68
CA ARG A 389 18.38 11.27 -6.60
C ARG A 389 17.76 10.82 -7.91
N CYS A 390 17.65 9.52 -8.11
CA CYS A 390 16.83 8.97 -9.18
C CYS A 390 15.35 9.02 -8.74
N ILE A 391 14.43 9.16 -9.69
CA ILE A 391 13.00 9.33 -9.35
C ILE A 391 12.38 8.06 -8.78
N GLU A 392 12.87 6.90 -9.19
CA GLU A 392 12.47 5.58 -8.73
C GLU A 392 13.01 5.22 -7.34
N ASP A 393 14.03 5.94 -6.84
CA ASP A 393 14.71 5.64 -5.56
C ASP A 393 13.70 5.53 -4.41
N SER A 394 12.71 6.44 -4.34
CA SER A 394 11.68 6.38 -3.30
C SER A 394 10.96 5.04 -3.29
N VAL A 395 10.51 4.56 -4.45
CA VAL A 395 9.76 3.32 -4.57
C VAL A 395 10.65 2.13 -4.27
N VAL A 396 11.90 2.16 -4.73
CA VAL A 396 12.87 1.09 -4.46
C VAL A 396 13.16 0.96 -2.98
N GLN A 397 13.36 2.06 -2.25
CA GLN A 397 13.58 1.99 -0.80
C GLN A 397 12.37 1.44 -0.05
N LEU A 398 11.14 1.82 -0.45
CA LEU A 398 9.93 1.24 0.11
C LEU A 398 9.85 -0.27 -0.15
N CYS A 399 10.24 -0.73 -1.34
CA CYS A 399 10.29 -2.15 -1.67
C CYS A 399 11.30 -2.90 -0.81
N ASN A 400 12.54 -2.38 -0.71
CA ASN A 400 13.61 -3.00 0.06
C ASN A 400 13.22 -3.15 1.53
N TRP A 401 12.64 -2.11 2.14
CA TRP A 401 12.19 -2.17 3.53
C TRP A 401 10.99 -3.09 3.72
N LYS A 402 10.05 -3.15 2.77
CA LYS A 402 8.93 -4.09 2.80
C LYS A 402 9.40 -5.54 2.70
N GLU A 403 10.31 -5.83 1.78
CA GLU A 403 10.90 -7.16 1.61
C GLU A 403 11.68 -7.56 2.87
N ARG A 404 12.50 -6.65 3.41
CA ARG A 404 13.18 -6.84 4.69
C ARG A 404 12.18 -7.18 5.80
N TRP A 405 11.06 -6.46 5.88
CA TRP A 405 9.99 -6.69 6.85
C TRP A 405 9.35 -8.08 6.73
N GLN A 406 9.12 -8.54 5.50
CA GLN A 406 8.45 -9.81 5.23
C GLN A 406 9.38 -11.03 5.31
N GLU A 407 10.63 -10.88 4.88
CA GLU A 407 11.54 -12.01 4.65
C GLU A 407 12.70 -12.08 5.66
N GLY A 408 12.85 -11.07 6.52
CA GLY A 408 13.92 -11.06 7.50
C GLY A 408 15.30 -10.94 6.85
N GLU A 409 16.26 -11.75 7.30
CA GLU A 409 17.62 -11.82 6.72
C GLU A 409 17.66 -12.45 5.31
N LYS A 410 16.55 -12.99 4.82
CA LYS A 410 16.47 -13.63 3.50
C LYS A 410 16.16 -12.65 2.37
N ALA A 411 15.84 -11.40 2.70
CA ALA A 411 15.56 -10.36 1.71
C ALA A 411 16.75 -10.20 0.74
N ALA A 412 16.46 -9.86 -0.51
CA ALA A 412 17.47 -9.73 -1.57
C ALA A 412 18.59 -8.73 -1.24
N ARG A 413 18.26 -7.67 -0.49
CA ARG A 413 19.22 -6.68 0.02
C ARG A 413 19.12 -6.62 1.55
N PRO A 414 19.75 -7.58 2.26
CA PRO A 414 19.62 -7.64 3.71
C PRO A 414 20.26 -6.39 4.31
N ARG A 415 19.47 -5.63 5.06
CA ARG A 415 19.88 -4.40 5.74
C ARG A 415 19.42 -4.43 7.18
N GLU A 416 20.29 -4.05 8.11
CA GLU A 416 19.93 -3.98 9.52
C GLU A 416 18.86 -2.90 9.74
N LEU A 417 17.79 -3.25 10.46
CA LEU A 417 16.75 -2.31 10.85
C LEU A 417 17.28 -1.44 12.00
N SER A 418 17.91 -0.32 11.65
CA SER A 418 18.48 0.63 12.60
C SER A 418 17.99 2.06 12.29
N GLU A 419 18.02 2.93 13.32
CA GLU A 419 17.68 4.36 13.17
C GLU A 419 18.52 5.00 12.05
N GLU A 420 19.81 4.67 12.01
CA GLU A 420 20.74 5.18 11.00
C GLU A 420 20.38 4.74 9.59
N ASN A 421 20.16 3.44 9.35
CA ASN A 421 19.85 2.94 8.00
C ASN A 421 18.54 3.51 7.48
N LEU A 422 17.51 3.60 8.33
CA LEU A 422 16.23 4.20 7.95
C LEU A 422 16.40 5.68 7.58
N ILE A 423 17.15 6.46 8.36
CA ILE A 423 17.42 7.86 8.03
C ILE A 423 18.16 7.98 6.69
N PHE A 424 19.22 7.18 6.48
CA PHE A 424 19.99 7.21 5.24
C PHE A 424 19.19 6.80 4.00
N ASP A 425 18.20 5.93 4.14
CA ASP A 425 17.39 5.47 3.00
C ASP A 425 16.18 6.37 2.74
N THR A 426 15.76 7.12 3.76
CA THR A 426 14.51 7.90 3.70
C THR A 426 14.73 9.41 3.75
N TRP A 427 15.99 9.85 3.71
CA TRP A 427 16.40 11.24 3.81
C TRP A 427 15.73 12.16 2.78
N HIS A 428 15.43 11.66 1.58
CA HIS A 428 14.86 12.44 0.48
C HIS A 428 13.34 12.57 0.52
N PHE A 429 12.65 11.84 1.42
CA PHE A 429 11.24 12.08 1.66
C PHE A 429 11.04 13.46 2.31
N GLN A 430 9.81 13.92 2.44
CA GLN A 430 9.44 15.24 2.92
C GLN A 430 8.47 15.07 4.08
N ALA A 431 8.59 15.94 5.05
CA ALA A 431 7.69 16.00 6.19
C ALA A 431 7.29 17.46 6.41
N THR A 432 6.01 17.67 6.71
CA THR A 432 5.48 19.01 7.03
C THR A 432 6.12 19.54 8.30
N ASP A 433 6.20 18.70 9.35
CA ASP A 433 6.99 18.98 10.53
C ASP A 433 8.40 18.39 10.34
N PRO A 434 9.48 19.18 10.41
CA PRO A 434 10.83 18.67 10.27
C PRO A 434 11.19 17.55 11.25
N ARG A 435 10.57 17.52 12.44
CA ARG A 435 10.80 16.48 13.47
C ARG A 435 10.30 15.11 13.03
N ASP A 436 9.29 15.07 12.17
CA ASP A 436 8.74 13.81 11.68
C ASP A 436 9.76 13.03 10.86
N LYS A 437 10.80 13.66 10.30
CA LYS A 437 11.94 12.95 9.69
C LYS A 437 12.58 11.91 10.59
N ILE A 438 12.48 12.10 11.91
CA ILE A 438 12.92 11.15 12.92
C ILE A 438 11.71 10.38 13.48
N TYR A 439 10.64 11.08 13.86
CA TYR A 439 9.49 10.44 14.51
C TYR A 439 8.71 9.49 13.60
N GLY A 440 8.65 9.78 12.30
CA GLY A 440 7.95 8.98 11.29
C GLY A 440 8.59 7.62 11.02
N ILE A 441 9.80 7.35 11.52
CA ILE A 441 10.44 6.03 11.43
C ILE A 441 10.42 5.25 12.76
N HIS A 442 10.08 5.90 13.88
CA HIS A 442 10.01 5.27 15.21
C HIS A 442 9.07 4.06 15.24
N GLY A 443 7.95 4.14 14.51
CA GLY A 443 6.95 3.06 14.45
C GLY A 443 7.53 1.74 13.94
N LEU A 444 8.41 1.80 12.93
CA LEU A 444 9.13 0.64 12.39
C LEU A 444 10.13 0.07 13.41
N LEU A 445 10.89 0.96 14.06
CA LEU A 445 11.88 0.56 15.07
C LEU A 445 11.23 -0.11 16.30
N ASN A 446 10.06 0.37 16.73
CA ASN A 446 9.31 -0.22 17.83
C ASN A 446 8.78 -1.62 17.47
N LEU A 447 8.13 -1.78 16.31
CA LEU A 447 7.58 -3.08 15.91
C LEU A 447 8.69 -4.11 15.62
N GLY A 448 9.79 -3.70 14.98
CA GLY A 448 10.90 -4.60 14.65
C GLY A 448 11.48 -5.31 15.89
N ARG A 449 11.48 -4.63 17.04
CA ARG A 449 11.86 -5.21 18.33
C ARG A 449 10.88 -6.27 18.82
N SER A 450 9.58 -5.98 18.77
CA SER A 450 8.53 -6.92 19.18
C SER A 450 8.48 -8.16 18.28
N SER A 451 8.90 -8.03 17.02
CA SER A 451 8.92 -9.12 16.03
C SER A 451 10.22 -9.94 16.01
N GLY A 452 11.18 -9.67 16.91
CA GLY A 452 12.43 -10.43 16.98
C GLY A 452 13.37 -10.24 15.78
N MET A 453 13.14 -9.20 14.95
CA MET A 453 14.09 -8.81 13.92
C MET A 453 15.32 -8.24 14.64
N ALA A 454 16.50 -8.83 14.39
CA ALA A 454 17.73 -8.52 15.11
C ALA A 454 17.95 -6.99 15.19
N THR A 455 17.78 -6.46 16.40
CA THR A 455 18.13 -5.08 16.74
C THR A 455 19.19 -5.17 17.82
N THR A 456 20.39 -4.66 17.52
CA THR A 456 21.54 -4.66 18.44
C THR A 456 21.43 -3.61 19.56
N THR A 457 20.26 -3.00 19.76
CA THR A 457 20.09 -1.85 20.68
C THR A 457 19.30 -2.20 21.95
N ALA A 458 19.85 -1.76 23.08
CA ALA A 458 19.21 -1.78 24.39
C ALA A 458 17.88 -0.99 24.42
N ALA A 459 17.04 -1.29 25.42
CA ALA A 459 15.66 -0.87 25.63
C ALA A 459 15.39 0.66 25.61
N VAL A 460 15.17 1.25 24.43
CA VAL A 460 14.72 2.66 24.30
C VAL A 460 13.40 2.71 23.54
N GLU A 461 12.26 2.70 24.24
CA GLU A 461 10.95 2.87 23.59
C GLU A 461 10.91 4.19 22.78
N TRP A 462 10.68 4.09 21.47
CA TRP A 462 10.73 5.25 20.59
C TRP A 462 9.38 5.97 20.60
N LYS A 463 9.30 7.11 21.28
CA LYS A 463 8.07 7.93 21.36
C LYS A 463 8.29 9.31 20.76
N PRO A 464 7.35 9.81 19.94
CA PRO A 464 7.40 11.19 19.46
C PRO A 464 7.15 12.14 20.64
N ASP A 465 7.97 13.18 20.75
CA ASP A 465 7.81 14.26 21.72
C ASP A 465 7.81 15.60 20.99
N TYR A 466 6.62 16.12 20.69
CA TYR A 466 6.46 17.38 19.98
C TYR A 466 6.66 18.62 20.87
N SER A 467 6.98 18.45 22.17
CA SER A 467 7.40 19.56 23.02
C SER A 467 8.86 19.98 22.76
N LYS A 468 9.68 19.07 22.21
CA LYS A 468 11.08 19.34 21.84
C LYS A 468 11.20 20.21 20.60
N SER A 469 12.25 21.03 20.57
CA SER A 469 12.63 21.79 19.37
C SER A 469 13.17 20.86 18.27
N VAL A 470 13.16 21.32 17.02
CA VAL A 470 13.74 20.58 15.89
C VAL A 470 15.21 20.22 16.18
N ASP A 471 16.00 21.19 16.65
CA ASP A 471 17.43 21.00 16.93
C ASP A 471 17.67 19.94 18.00
N GLN A 472 16.85 19.91 19.05
CA GLN A 472 16.95 18.91 20.11
C GLN A 472 16.69 17.50 19.56
N VAL A 473 15.64 17.33 18.75
CA VAL A 473 15.28 16.04 18.16
C VAL A 473 16.41 15.49 17.28
N TYR A 474 16.96 16.34 16.41
CA TYR A 474 18.05 15.95 15.50
C TYR A 474 19.36 15.72 16.25
N ALA A 475 19.69 16.54 17.26
CA ALA A 475 20.89 16.37 18.07
C ALA A 475 20.84 15.06 18.88
N GLU A 476 19.69 14.73 19.46
CA GLU A 476 19.51 13.47 20.19
C GLU A 476 19.61 12.26 19.27
N ALA A 477 18.97 12.30 18.08
CA ALA A 477 19.08 11.23 17.08
C ALA A 477 20.53 11.04 16.63
N THR A 478 21.21 12.12 16.28
CA THR A 478 22.62 12.10 15.87
C THR A 478 23.51 11.52 16.98
N LYS A 479 23.30 11.92 18.23
CA LYS A 479 24.04 11.40 19.38
C LYS A 479 23.82 9.90 19.56
N ARG A 480 22.59 9.41 19.44
CA ARG A 480 22.28 7.97 19.50
C ARG A 480 23.00 7.21 18.40
N ILE A 481 22.92 7.68 17.16
CA ILE A 481 23.57 7.05 16.00
C ILE A 481 25.08 6.97 16.20
N ILE A 482 25.75 8.07 16.58
CA ILE A 482 27.20 8.09 16.85
C ILE A 482 27.56 7.12 17.97
N THR A 483 26.77 7.08 19.03
CA THR A 483 27.03 6.21 20.19
C THR A 483 26.90 4.74 19.81
N HIS A 484 25.91 4.38 18.98
CA HIS A 484 25.69 3.00 18.54
C HIS A 484 26.68 2.55 17.47
N ALA A 485 26.95 3.39 16.47
CA ALA A 485 27.84 3.05 15.36
C ALA A 485 29.33 3.14 15.73
N HIS A 486 29.66 3.81 16.84
CA HIS A 486 31.04 4.19 17.20
C HIS A 486 31.78 4.96 16.09
N GLU A 487 31.03 5.66 15.25
CA GLU A 487 31.53 6.38 14.07
C GLU A 487 30.83 7.73 13.92
N LEU A 488 31.51 8.68 13.26
CA LEU A 488 30.98 10.02 12.98
C LEU A 488 30.35 10.14 11.59
N ARG A 489 30.15 9.02 10.86
CA ARG A 489 29.68 9.02 9.47
C ARG A 489 28.35 9.75 9.27
N ILE A 490 27.45 9.70 10.25
CA ILE A 490 26.18 10.41 10.17
C ILE A 490 26.34 11.93 10.00
N LEU A 491 27.46 12.49 10.47
CA LEU A 491 27.76 13.92 10.29
C LEU A 491 28.01 14.28 8.81
N SER A 492 28.40 13.33 7.96
CA SER A 492 28.51 13.57 6.51
C SER A 492 27.15 13.63 5.82
N ALA A 493 26.06 13.24 6.50
CA ALA A 493 24.69 13.34 5.99
C ALA A 493 24.04 14.71 6.29
N VAL A 494 24.75 15.59 7.00
CA VAL A 494 24.26 16.95 7.33
C VAL A 494 24.36 17.82 6.09
N ILE A 495 23.20 18.25 5.57
CA ILE A 495 23.13 19.24 4.49
C ILE A 495 23.09 20.62 5.14
N ASP A 496 24.20 21.35 5.08
CA ASP A 496 24.23 22.76 5.47
C ASP A 496 23.44 23.60 4.46
N ARG A 497 22.29 24.12 4.89
CA ARG A 497 21.45 25.01 4.07
C ARG A 497 21.91 26.46 4.08
N SER A 498 22.77 26.86 5.02
CA SER A 498 23.28 28.23 5.12
C SER A 498 24.12 28.63 3.90
N SER A 499 24.79 27.66 3.26
CA SER A 499 25.56 27.87 2.03
C SER A 499 24.74 27.97 0.74
N PHE A 500 23.44 27.65 0.75
CA PHE A 500 22.55 27.81 -0.42
C PHE A 500 21.98 29.23 -0.54
N LEU A 501 22.26 30.11 0.43
CA LEU A 501 21.94 31.53 0.42
C LEU A 501 23.16 32.39 0.03
N ILE A 502 24.02 31.90 -0.86
CA ILE A 502 25.00 32.78 -1.51
C ILE A 502 24.33 33.32 -2.78
N PRO A 503 24.14 34.65 -2.88
CA PRO A 503 23.27 35.30 -3.88
C PRO A 503 23.68 35.09 -5.34
#